data_AF-A0A1F4YR16-F1
#
_entry.id   AF-A0A1F4YR16-F1
#
_cell.length_a   1.000
_cell.length_b   1.000
_cell.length_c   1.000
_cell.angle_alpha   90.00
_cell.angle_beta   90.00
_cell.angle_gamma   90.00
#
_symmetry.space_group_name_H-M   'P 1'
#
loop_
_entity.id
_entity.type
_entity.pdbx_description
1 polymer ?
#
loop_
_entity_poly.entity_id
_entity_poly.type
_entity_poly.pdbx_seq_one_letter_code
_entity_poly.pdbx_strand_id
1 'polypeptide(L)'
;MKKAIVIFSVATMILAGTCFAGDLPKTQVSQILENKMSLGLSQSQVKKLEVVERTVQQKMLEARAQADIRMAEIEKFTSDWNNMNGVAVLGLVKEYFKFMTDIKTAEVEAIIRAREVLDSNQLLKYQQLVSIQSLMVKMERELAAR
;
A
#
# COMPACT_ATOMS: atom_id res chain seq x y z
N MET A 1 28.61 -31.59 -30.65
CA MET A 1 28.75 -30.16 -30.25
C MET A 1 27.49 -29.75 -29.50
N LYS A 2 27.54 -29.69 -28.17
CA LYS A 2 26.39 -29.40 -27.30
C LYS A 2 26.23 -27.89 -27.17
N LYS A 3 25.05 -27.36 -27.54
CA LYS A 3 24.68 -25.95 -27.36
C LYS A 3 24.23 -25.76 -25.90
N ALA A 4 24.95 -24.94 -25.15
CA ALA A 4 24.53 -24.50 -23.83
C ALA A 4 23.45 -23.43 -23.99
N ILE A 5 22.25 -23.74 -23.51
CA ILE A 5 21.16 -22.78 -23.33
C ILE A 5 21.53 -21.92 -22.13
N VAL A 6 21.87 -20.65 -22.37
CA VAL A 6 22.03 -19.66 -21.31
C VAL A 6 20.63 -19.26 -20.87
N ILE A 7 20.21 -19.80 -19.73
CA ILE A 7 19.04 -19.33 -18.98
C ILE A 7 19.42 -17.94 -18.46
N PHE A 8 18.96 -16.90 -19.16
CA PHE A 8 19.08 -15.52 -18.69
C PHE A 8 18.15 -15.38 -17.49
N SER A 9 18.74 -15.45 -16.31
CA SER A 9 18.07 -15.25 -15.03
C SER A 9 17.44 -13.86 -15.00
N VAL A 10 16.12 -13.82 -14.80
CA VAL A 10 15.27 -12.63 -14.56
C VAL A 10 15.59 -12.00 -13.18
N ALA A 11 16.82 -12.19 -12.67
CA ALA A 11 17.20 -11.84 -11.31
C ALA A 11 17.99 -10.53 -11.19
N THR A 12 18.16 -9.77 -12.28
CA THR A 12 19.13 -8.66 -12.33
C THR A 12 18.54 -7.29 -12.68
N MET A 13 17.25 -7.06 -12.40
CA MET A 13 16.60 -5.76 -12.64
C MET A 13 15.94 -5.16 -11.38
N ILE A 14 16.57 -5.34 -10.21
CA ILE A 14 16.12 -4.71 -8.95
C ILE A 14 16.97 -3.47 -8.59
N LEU A 15 17.91 -3.04 -9.44
CA LEU A 15 18.90 -2.01 -9.07
C LEU A 15 18.85 -0.68 -9.86
N ALA A 16 17.71 -0.33 -10.44
CA ALA A 16 17.51 1.01 -11.01
C ALA A 16 16.07 1.48 -10.78
N GLY A 17 15.86 2.30 -9.74
CA GLY A 17 14.55 2.88 -9.46
C GLY A 17 14.39 3.51 -8.08
N THR A 18 15.44 4.10 -7.49
CA THR A 18 15.28 5.02 -6.36
C THR A 18 14.73 6.36 -6.87
N CYS A 19 13.46 6.42 -7.27
CA CYS A 19 12.81 7.69 -7.61
C CYS A 19 11.29 7.65 -7.83
N PHE A 20 10.51 6.81 -7.13
CA PHE A 20 9.06 7.07 -6.97
C PHE A 20 8.57 6.50 -5.63
N ALA A 21 9.06 7.06 -4.53
CA ALA A 21 8.39 6.90 -3.23
C ALA A 21 7.35 8.01 -3.12
N GLY A 22 6.24 7.90 -3.86
CA GLY A 22 5.03 8.54 -3.37
C GLY A 22 4.77 7.94 -1.99
N ASP A 23 4.74 8.76 -0.95
CA ASP A 23 4.57 8.27 0.43
C ASP A 23 3.42 7.27 0.47
N LEU A 24 3.74 6.02 0.84
CA LEU A 24 2.71 5.03 1.05
C LEU A 24 1.82 5.51 2.19
N PRO A 25 0.49 5.40 2.06
CA PRO A 25 -0.39 5.74 3.17
C PRO A 25 -0.05 4.83 4.37
N LYS A 26 -0.03 5.41 5.56
CA LYS A 26 0.11 4.65 6.80
C LYS A 26 -0.97 3.56 6.85
N THR A 27 -0.56 2.32 7.09
CA THR A 27 -1.49 1.21 7.21
C THR A 27 -2.13 1.22 8.60
N GLN A 28 -3.27 0.54 8.76
CA GLN A 28 -3.83 0.33 10.09
C GLN A 28 -2.90 -0.53 10.98
N VAL A 29 -2.09 -1.40 10.39
CA VAL A 29 -1.14 -2.22 11.14
C VAL A 29 -0.02 -1.36 11.72
N SER A 30 0.47 -0.36 10.97
CA SER A 30 1.42 0.63 11.48
C SER A 30 0.82 1.42 12.64
N GLN A 31 -0.45 1.82 12.55
CA GLN A 31 -1.16 2.52 13.63
C GLN A 31 -1.32 1.65 14.89
N ILE A 32 -1.59 0.35 14.74
CA ILE A 32 -1.63 -0.61 15.86
C ILE A 32 -0.24 -0.70 16.52
N LEU A 33 0.82 -0.80 15.72
CA LEU A 33 2.20 -0.90 16.22
C LEU A 33 2.67 0.38 16.92
N GLU A 34 2.27 1.56 16.45
CA GLU A 34 2.50 2.85 17.11
C GLU A 34 1.86 2.89 18.52
N ASN A 35 0.74 2.20 18.73
CA ASN A 35 0.01 2.13 19.99
C ASN A 35 0.29 0.87 20.82
N LYS A 36 1.39 0.14 20.54
CA LYS A 36 1.68 -1.17 21.13
C LYS A 36 1.66 -1.22 22.67
N MET A 37 2.11 -0.16 23.33
CA MET A 37 2.11 -0.07 24.80
C MET A 37 0.70 0.13 25.34
N SER A 38 -0.06 1.07 24.78
CA SER A 38 -1.44 1.37 25.17
C SER A 38 -2.39 0.19 24.95
N LEU A 39 -2.14 -0.58 23.89
CA LEU A 39 -2.88 -1.80 23.58
C LEU A 39 -2.43 -3.00 24.42
N GLY A 40 -1.30 -2.92 25.13
CA GLY A 40 -0.76 -4.03 25.91
C GLY A 40 -0.35 -5.22 25.03
N LEU A 41 0.26 -4.95 23.88
CA LEU A 41 0.69 -6.01 22.96
C LEU A 41 1.87 -6.78 23.55
N SER A 42 1.78 -8.11 23.51
CA SER A 42 2.93 -8.97 23.85
C SER A 42 4.01 -8.88 22.77
N GLN A 43 5.26 -9.20 23.13
CA GLN A 43 6.37 -9.21 22.18
C GLN A 43 6.15 -10.18 21.00
N SER A 44 5.43 -11.28 21.23
CA SER A 44 5.04 -12.21 20.17
C SER A 44 4.07 -11.57 19.19
N GLN A 45 3.06 -10.85 19.68
CA GLN A 45 2.11 -10.12 18.84
C GLN A 45 2.78 -9.00 18.05
N VAL A 46 3.67 -8.23 18.68
CA VAL A 46 4.46 -7.17 18.01
C VAL A 46 5.23 -7.76 16.83
N LYS A 47 6.00 -8.84 17.04
CA LYS A 47 6.76 -9.48 15.96
C LYS A 47 5.87 -9.98 14.81
N LYS A 48 4.71 -10.57 15.12
CA LYS A 48 3.75 -11.01 14.10
C LYS A 48 3.21 -9.84 13.29
N LEU A 49 2.83 -8.74 13.96
CA LEU A 49 2.32 -7.53 13.32
C LEU A 49 3.41 -6.82 12.48
N GLU A 50 4.67 -6.80 12.92
CA GLU A 50 5.79 -6.29 12.12
C GLU A 50 6.00 -7.08 10.83
N VAL A 51 5.83 -8.40 10.86
CA VAL A 51 5.88 -9.24 9.65
C VAL A 51 4.70 -8.94 8.72
N VAL A 52 3.50 -8.79 9.27
CA VAL A 52 2.31 -8.38 8.50
C VAL A 52 2.56 -7.01 7.85
N GLU A 53 3.09 -6.05 8.61
CA GLU A 53 3.36 -4.69 8.14
C GLU A 53 4.39 -4.66 7.00
N ARG A 54 5.52 -5.34 7.19
CA ARG A 54 6.55 -5.40 6.15
C ARG A 54 6.02 -6.04 4.86
N THR A 55 5.24 -7.11 5.01
CA THR A 55 4.65 -7.82 3.87
C THR A 55 3.68 -6.93 3.10
N VAL A 56 2.79 -6.20 3.79
CA VAL A 56 1.83 -5.33 3.12
C VAL A 56 2.51 -4.11 2.51
N GLN A 57 3.47 -3.49 3.20
CA GLN A 57 4.23 -2.37 2.65
C GLN A 57 4.94 -2.76 1.37
N GLN A 58 5.58 -3.94 1.33
CA GLN A 58 6.22 -4.44 0.12
C GLN A 58 5.21 -4.59 -1.03
N LYS A 59 4.08 -5.26 -0.80
CA LYS A 59 3.01 -5.40 -1.82
C LYS A 59 2.51 -4.05 -2.32
N MET A 60 2.31 -3.09 -1.41
CA MET A 60 1.83 -1.76 -1.75
C MET A 60 2.88 -0.97 -2.55
N LEU A 61 4.17 -1.09 -2.22
CA LEU A 61 5.26 -0.48 -2.97
C LEU A 61 5.33 -1.02 -4.40
N GLU A 62 5.26 -2.34 -4.55
CA GLU A 62 5.29 -2.99 -5.87
C GLU A 62 4.11 -2.56 -6.72
N ALA A 63 2.89 -2.60 -6.17
CA ALA A 63 1.70 -2.15 -6.89
C ALA A 63 1.74 -0.64 -7.20
N ARG A 64 2.26 0.19 -6.28
CA ARG A 64 2.40 1.62 -6.51
C ARG A 64 3.39 1.92 -7.65
N ALA A 65 4.54 1.26 -7.67
CA ALA A 65 5.51 1.42 -8.76
C ALA A 65 4.90 1.07 -10.13
N GLN A 66 4.11 -0.01 -10.20
CA GLN A 66 3.41 -0.38 -11.42
C GLN A 66 2.33 0.66 -11.81
N ALA A 67 1.58 1.19 -10.84
CA ALA A 67 0.61 2.24 -11.08
C ALA A 67 1.28 3.52 -11.62
N ASP A 68 2.41 3.94 -11.03
CA ASP A 68 3.15 5.12 -11.45
C ASP A 68 3.70 4.96 -12.88
N ILE A 69 4.19 3.76 -13.24
CA ILE A 69 4.59 3.45 -14.63
C ILE A 69 3.40 3.63 -15.59
N ARG A 70 2.23 3.09 -15.24
CA ARG A 70 1.02 3.22 -16.07
C ARG A 70 0.55 4.65 -16.20
N MET A 71 0.65 5.44 -15.13
CA MET A 71 0.32 6.86 -15.18
C MET A 71 1.25 7.62 -16.14
N ALA A 72 2.56 7.39 -16.05
CA ALA A 72 3.53 8.01 -16.96
C ALA A 72 3.29 7.60 -18.43
N GLU A 73 2.90 6.35 -18.69
CA GLU A 73 2.51 5.91 -20.03
C GLU A 73 1.23 6.60 -20.51
N ILE A 74 0.20 6.73 -19.65
CA ILE A 74 -1.02 7.47 -19.96
C ILE A 74 -0.68 8.92 -20.33
N GLU A 75 0.08 9.62 -19.50
CA GLU A 75 0.51 11.00 -19.75
C GLU A 75 1.25 11.15 -21.09
N LYS A 76 2.12 10.19 -21.41
CA LYS A 76 2.83 10.17 -22.70
C LYS A 76 1.84 10.06 -23.87
N PHE A 77 0.87 9.15 -23.81
CA PHE A 77 -0.12 8.95 -24.88
C PHE A 77 -1.16 10.07 -24.98
N THR A 78 -1.44 10.78 -23.88
CA THR A 78 -2.41 11.89 -23.85
C THR A 78 -1.75 13.26 -24.07
N SER A 79 -0.42 13.33 -24.21
CA SER A 79 0.29 14.58 -24.48
C SER A 79 0.07 15.13 -25.90
N ASP A 80 -0.22 14.27 -26.89
CA ASP A 80 -0.58 14.67 -28.27
C ASP A 80 -1.92 14.04 -28.66
N TRP A 81 -2.98 14.84 -28.57
CA TRP A 81 -4.35 14.43 -28.80
C TRP A 81 -4.65 14.12 -30.27
N ASN A 82 -3.83 14.62 -31.21
CA ASN A 82 -4.11 14.48 -32.65
C ASN A 82 -3.87 13.06 -33.16
N ASN A 83 -3.04 12.27 -32.47
CA ASN A 83 -2.69 10.89 -32.82
C ASN A 83 -2.92 9.90 -31.67
N MET A 84 -3.77 10.26 -30.69
CA MET A 84 -4.01 9.44 -29.51
C MET A 84 -4.75 8.14 -29.87
N ASN A 85 -4.15 7.00 -29.57
CA ASN A 85 -4.83 5.71 -29.62
C ASN A 85 -5.69 5.51 -28.36
N GLY A 86 -6.97 5.86 -28.46
CA GLY A 86 -7.91 5.77 -27.34
C GLY A 86 -8.10 4.36 -26.76
N VAL A 87 -7.97 3.30 -27.59
CA VAL A 87 -8.06 1.90 -27.11
C VAL A 87 -6.85 1.55 -26.25
N ALA A 88 -5.65 1.97 -26.66
CA ALA A 88 -4.43 1.76 -25.88
C ALA A 88 -4.48 2.52 -24.55
N VAL A 89 -4.90 3.80 -24.58
CA VAL A 89 -5.06 4.61 -23.36
C VAL A 89 -6.08 3.99 -22.40
N LEU A 90 -7.24 3.52 -22.90
CA LEU A 90 -8.23 2.85 -22.07
C LEU A 90 -7.67 1.57 -21.41
N GLY A 91 -6.82 0.81 -22.13
CA GLY A 91 -6.11 -0.34 -21.57
C GLY A 91 -5.21 0.06 -20.39
N LEU A 92 -4.38 1.09 -20.58
CA LEU A 92 -3.49 1.61 -19.54
C LEU A 92 -4.25 2.13 -18.32
N VAL A 93 -5.37 2.84 -18.54
CA VAL A 93 -6.23 3.33 -17.45
C VAL A 93 -6.80 2.17 -16.63
N LYS A 94 -7.25 1.10 -17.28
CA LYS A 94 -7.72 -0.11 -16.58
C LYS A 94 -6.61 -0.75 -15.75
N GLU A 95 -5.41 -0.86 -16.30
CA GLU A 95 -4.25 -1.40 -15.59
C GLU A 95 -3.84 -0.53 -14.39
N TYR A 96 -3.84 0.79 -14.55
CA TYR A 96 -3.61 1.73 -13.45
C TYR A 96 -4.59 1.49 -12.30
N PHE A 97 -5.90 1.47 -12.59
CA PHE A 97 -6.92 1.25 -11.55
C PHE A 97 -6.88 -0.15 -10.94
N LYS A 98 -6.44 -1.16 -11.71
CA LYS A 98 -6.17 -2.50 -11.16
C LYS A 98 -5.08 -2.42 -10.08
N PHE A 99 -3.94 -1.79 -10.36
CA PHE A 99 -2.87 -1.65 -9.36
C PHE A 99 -3.30 -0.82 -8.14
N MET A 100 -4.09 0.23 -8.35
CA MET A 100 -4.69 0.98 -7.23
C MET A 100 -5.63 0.12 -6.37
N THR A 101 -6.36 -0.80 -7.00
CA THR A 101 -7.19 -1.78 -6.30
C THR A 101 -6.34 -2.80 -5.55
N ASP A 102 -5.24 -3.27 -6.14
CA ASP A 102 -4.31 -4.21 -5.50
C ASP A 102 -3.70 -3.64 -4.22
N ILE A 103 -3.36 -2.34 -4.20
CA ILE A 103 -2.92 -1.63 -2.98
C ILE A 103 -3.98 -1.72 -1.88
N LYS A 104 -5.25 -1.47 -2.22
CA LYS A 104 -6.35 -1.51 -1.24
C LYS A 104 -6.69 -2.91 -0.79
N THR A 105 -6.63 -3.89 -1.68
CA THR A 105 -6.79 -5.30 -1.33
C THR A 105 -5.70 -5.74 -0.36
N ALA A 106 -4.44 -5.37 -0.61
CA ALA A 106 -3.33 -5.68 0.29
C ALA A 106 -3.53 -5.06 1.69
N GLU A 107 -4.00 -3.81 1.76
CA GLU A 107 -4.34 -3.14 3.02
C GLU A 107 -5.44 -3.90 3.79
N VAL A 108 -6.51 -4.31 3.11
CA VAL A 108 -7.61 -5.09 3.72
C VAL A 108 -7.14 -6.46 4.21
N GLU A 109 -6.34 -7.17 3.42
CA GLU A 109 -5.74 -8.46 3.83
C GLU A 109 -4.89 -8.30 5.09
N ALA A 110 -4.09 -7.23 5.18
CA ALA A 110 -3.26 -6.94 6.33
C ALA A 110 -4.11 -6.66 7.58
N ILE A 111 -5.22 -5.93 7.43
CA ILE A 111 -6.18 -5.68 8.52
C ILE A 111 -6.77 -7.00 9.03
N ILE A 112 -7.19 -7.89 8.13
CA ILE A 112 -7.74 -9.20 8.50
C ILE A 112 -6.71 -9.99 9.31
N ARG A 113 -5.46 -10.08 8.83
CA ARG A 113 -4.38 -10.78 9.54
C ARG A 113 -4.05 -10.12 10.88
N ALA A 114 -4.05 -8.79 10.95
CA ALA A 114 -3.80 -8.09 12.22
C ALA A 114 -4.88 -8.39 13.25
N ARG A 115 -6.15 -8.52 12.82
CA ARG A 115 -7.26 -8.92 13.71
C ARG A 115 -7.10 -10.33 14.25
N GLU A 116 -6.50 -11.25 13.51
CA GLU A 116 -6.20 -12.61 13.98
C GLU A 116 -5.08 -12.64 15.04
N VAL A 117 -4.23 -11.61 15.10
CA VAL A 117 -3.13 -11.51 16.07
C VAL A 117 -3.58 -10.88 17.39
N LEU A 118 -4.54 -9.97 17.34
CA LEU A 118 -5.06 -9.25 18.50
C LEU A 118 -6.17 -10.05 19.20
N ASP A 119 -6.25 -9.94 20.53
CA ASP A 119 -7.40 -10.45 21.27
C ASP A 119 -8.59 -9.47 21.21
N SER A 120 -9.78 -9.93 21.60
CA SER A 120 -11.01 -9.14 21.56
C SER A 120 -10.94 -7.84 22.38
N ASN A 121 -10.22 -7.83 23.51
CA ASN A 121 -10.08 -6.63 24.34
C ASN A 121 -9.13 -5.62 23.67
N GLN A 122 -8.05 -6.10 23.07
CA GLN A 122 -7.10 -5.28 22.31
C GLN A 122 -7.76 -4.67 21.08
N LEU A 123 -8.60 -5.44 20.37
CA LEU A 123 -9.39 -4.94 19.24
C LEU A 123 -10.36 -3.84 19.66
N LEU A 124 -11.09 -4.03 20.77
CA LEU A 124 -12.03 -3.05 21.27
C LEU A 124 -11.33 -1.75 21.70
N LYS A 125 -10.19 -1.86 22.40
CA LYS A 125 -9.34 -0.71 22.75
C LYS A 125 -8.86 0.03 21.51
N TYR A 126 -8.41 -0.68 20.48
CA TYR A 126 -7.98 -0.06 19.24
C TYR A 126 -9.12 0.69 18.54
N GLN A 127 -10.31 0.10 18.46
CA GLN A 127 -11.49 0.77 17.90
C GLN A 127 -11.87 2.05 18.66
N GLN A 128 -11.75 2.04 19.99
CA GLN A 128 -11.97 3.21 20.83
C GLN A 128 -10.94 4.31 20.54
N LEU A 129 -9.65 3.96 20.43
CA LEU A 129 -8.59 4.91 20.09
C LEU A 129 -8.82 5.58 18.74
N VAL A 130 -9.14 4.80 17.70
CA VAL A 130 -9.41 5.32 16.36
C VAL A 130 -10.65 6.24 16.36
N SER A 131 -11.70 5.86 17.09
CA SER A 131 -12.91 6.68 17.23
C SER A 131 -12.61 8.02 17.89
N ILE A 132 -11.83 8.04 18.97
CA ILE A 132 -11.41 9.28 19.66
C ILE A 132 -10.60 10.16 18.71
N GLN A 133 -9.61 9.60 18.01
CA GLN A 133 -8.82 10.35 17.03
C GLN A 133 -9.70 10.98 15.93
N SER A 134 -10.69 10.23 15.42
CA SER A 134 -11.62 10.75 14.42
C SER A 134 -12.46 11.93 14.93
N LEU A 135 -12.88 11.87 16.20
CA LEU A 135 -13.65 12.94 16.84
C LEU A 135 -12.79 14.20 17.03
N MET A 136 -11.54 14.04 17.45
CA MET A 136 -10.59 15.15 17.59
C MET A 136 -10.35 15.86 16.26
N VAL A 137 -10.07 15.11 15.19
CA VAL A 137 -9.87 15.68 13.85
C VAL A 137 -11.12 16.42 13.36
N LYS A 138 -12.31 15.89 13.65
CA LYS A 138 -13.57 16.57 13.30
C LYS A 138 -13.72 17.89 14.05
N MET A 139 -13.44 17.92 15.36
CA MET A 139 -13.50 19.13 16.17
C MET A 139 -12.48 20.18 15.71
N GLU A 140 -11.24 19.77 15.41
CA GLU A 140 -10.19 20.67 14.90
C GLU A 140 -10.60 21.32 13.57
N ARG A 141 -11.22 20.57 12.66
CA ARG A 141 -11.75 21.12 11.40
C ARG A 141 -12.88 22.12 11.65
N GLU A 142 -13.79 21.81 12.57
CA GLU A 142 -14.89 22.70 12.93
C GLU A 142 -14.40 23.99 13.60
N LEU A 143 -13.31 23.93 14.36
CA LEU A 143 -12.66 25.10 14.95
C LEU A 143 -11.89 25.92 13.92
N ALA A 144 -11.18 25.28 12.99
CA ALA A 144 -10.44 25.96 11.93
C ALA A 144 -11.33 26.62 10.85
N ALA A 145 -12.59 26.20 10.75
CA ALA A 145 -13.57 26.76 9.84
C ALA A 145 -14.34 27.98 10.41
N ARG A 146 -14.01 28.41 11.64
CA ARG A 146 -14.56 29.60 12.31
C ARG A 146 -13.55 30.74 12.29
#